data_AF-A0A1A2AZP3-F1
#
_entry.id   AF-A0A1A2AZP3-F1
#
_cell.length_a   1.000
_cell.length_b   1.000
_cell.length_c   1.000
_cell.angle_alpha   90.00
_cell.angle_beta   90.00
_cell.angle_gamma   90.00
#
_symmetry.space_group_name_H-M   'P 1'
#
loop_
_entity.id
_entity.type
_entity.pdbx_description
1 polymer ?
#
loop_
_entity_poly.entity_id
_entity_poly.type
_entity_poly.pdbx_seq_one_letter_code
_entity_poly.pdbx_strand_id
1 'polypeptide(L)'
;MTTLDEAVALAKAESGLAVISTVRADGTVQASLVNVGLLAHPSNGEQVLGFTTYGKVKLANLRARPRLAVTFRNGWQWATVEGRAELVGPDDEQPWLTDADRLRLLLREVFTAAGGTHDNWAEYDRVMASERRAVVLIAPTRVYSNG
;
A
#
# COMPACT_ATOMS: atom_id res chain seq x y z
N MET A 1 -22.12 -3.76 8.29
CA MET A 1 -21.24 -3.14 7.27
C MET A 1 -19.82 -3.40 7.71
N THR A 2 -19.01 -4.06 6.87
CA THR A 2 -17.61 -4.34 7.19
C THR A 2 -16.81 -3.04 7.27
N THR A 3 -16.05 -2.88 8.34
CA THR A 3 -15.16 -1.76 8.59
C THR A 3 -13.78 -1.99 7.96
N LEU A 4 -12.98 -0.93 7.85
CA LEU A 4 -11.60 -1.02 7.38
C LEU A 4 -10.74 -1.93 8.27
N ASP A 5 -10.87 -1.78 9.60
CA ASP A 5 -10.14 -2.60 10.57
C ASP A 5 -10.49 -4.08 10.46
N GLU A 6 -11.77 -4.41 10.30
CA GLU A 6 -12.23 -5.79 10.09
C GLU A 6 -11.65 -6.37 8.80
N ALA A 7 -11.59 -5.58 7.71
CA ALA A 7 -11.01 -6.02 6.46
C ALA A 7 -9.51 -6.34 6.60
N VAL A 8 -8.74 -5.43 7.21
CA VAL A 8 -7.29 -5.61 7.43
C VAL A 8 -7.01 -6.75 8.40
N ALA A 9 -7.86 -6.96 9.41
CA ALA A 9 -7.70 -8.03 10.38
C ALA A 9 -7.64 -9.43 9.74
N LEU A 10 -8.25 -9.63 8.58
CA LEU A 10 -8.21 -10.90 7.84
C LEU A 10 -6.79 -11.31 7.44
N ALA A 11 -5.90 -10.35 7.16
CA ALA A 11 -4.54 -10.66 6.69
C ALA A 11 -3.48 -10.66 7.80
N LYS A 12 -3.86 -10.48 9.07
CA LYS A 12 -2.89 -10.44 10.20
C LYS A 12 -2.05 -11.71 10.31
N ALA A 13 -2.62 -12.88 10.03
CA ALA A 13 -1.92 -14.16 10.11
C ALA A 13 -0.88 -14.36 9.01
N GLU A 14 -0.96 -13.60 7.91
CA GLU A 14 -0.05 -13.71 6.75
C GLU A 14 0.71 -12.38 6.53
N SER A 15 1.01 -11.64 7.61
CA SER A 15 1.72 -10.36 7.55
C SER A 15 1.13 -9.40 6.51
N GLY A 16 -0.18 -9.14 6.59
CA GLY A 16 -0.84 -8.17 5.71
C GLY A 16 -0.92 -8.58 4.23
N LEU A 17 -0.67 -9.86 3.90
CA LEU A 17 -0.75 -10.33 2.52
C LEU A 17 -2.14 -10.08 1.91
N ALA A 18 -2.17 -9.37 0.79
CA ALA A 18 -3.39 -9.00 0.09
C ALA A 18 -3.18 -9.04 -1.42
N VAL A 19 -4.28 -9.21 -2.15
CA VAL A 19 -4.31 -9.02 -3.61
C VAL A 19 -4.66 -7.57 -3.90
N ILE A 20 -3.86 -6.90 -4.72
CA ILE A 20 -4.24 -5.60 -5.28
C ILE A 20 -4.60 -5.74 -6.76
N SER A 21 -5.61 -4.98 -7.18
CA SER A 21 -6.07 -4.91 -8.57
C SER A 21 -5.98 -3.49 -9.08
N THR A 22 -5.19 -3.28 -10.15
CA THR A 22 -5.01 -1.99 -10.83
C THR A 22 -5.53 -2.06 -12.27
N VAL A 23 -5.72 -0.91 -12.91
CA VAL A 23 -6.26 -0.82 -14.28
C VAL A 23 -5.15 -0.49 -15.28
N ARG A 24 -5.02 -1.32 -16.32
CA ARG A 24 -4.07 -1.12 -17.42
C ARG A 24 -4.52 -0.03 -18.39
N ALA A 25 -3.63 0.35 -19.30
CA ALA A 25 -3.92 1.33 -20.34
C ALA A 25 -5.10 0.93 -21.26
N ASP A 26 -5.24 -0.37 -21.54
CA ASP A 26 -6.30 -0.97 -22.36
C ASP A 26 -7.62 -1.19 -21.58
N GLY A 27 -7.69 -0.76 -20.33
CA GLY A 27 -8.87 -0.93 -19.46
C GLY A 27 -8.97 -2.30 -18.78
N THR A 28 -8.06 -3.24 -19.06
CA THR A 28 -8.05 -4.54 -18.38
C THR A 28 -7.49 -4.44 -16.96
N VAL A 29 -7.78 -5.44 -16.12
CA VAL A 29 -7.33 -5.49 -14.72
C VAL A 29 -6.01 -6.26 -14.59
N GLN A 30 -5.05 -5.68 -13.85
CA GLN A 30 -3.84 -6.35 -13.40
C GLN A 30 -3.93 -6.63 -11.89
N ALA A 31 -3.87 -7.91 -11.52
CA ALA A 31 -3.78 -8.33 -10.13
C ALA A 31 -2.33 -8.68 -9.73
N SER A 32 -1.95 -8.42 -8.47
CA SER A 32 -0.69 -8.87 -7.88
C SER A 32 -0.81 -9.03 -6.38
N LEU A 33 -0.01 -9.90 -5.77
CA LEU A 33 0.12 -10.03 -4.32
C LEU A 33 1.12 -9.01 -3.75
N VAL A 34 0.76 -8.40 -2.63
CA VAL A 34 1.62 -7.46 -1.87
C VAL A 34 1.28 -7.58 -0.38
N ASN A 35 2.20 -7.16 0.50
CA ASN A 35 1.89 -6.94 1.91
C ASN A 35 1.38 -5.50 2.07
N VAL A 36 0.21 -5.36 2.72
CA VAL A 36 -0.47 -4.08 2.93
C VAL A 36 -0.67 -3.86 4.43
N GLY A 37 -0.28 -2.69 4.89
CA GLY A 37 -0.49 -2.23 6.26
C GLY A 37 -1.58 -1.17 6.36
N LEU A 38 -2.15 -1.03 7.57
CA LEU A 38 -3.02 0.09 7.94
C LEU A 38 -2.19 1.10 8.74
N LEU A 39 -2.24 2.38 8.35
CA LEU A 39 -1.48 3.45 9.00
C LEU A 39 -2.22 4.79 8.92
N ALA A 40 -1.82 5.74 9.76
CA ALA A 40 -2.26 7.13 9.63
C ALA A 40 -1.48 7.82 8.51
N HIS A 41 -2.17 8.55 7.65
CA HIS A 41 -1.56 9.30 6.57
C HIS A 41 -0.67 10.43 7.13
N PRO A 42 0.58 10.58 6.67
CA PRO A 42 1.54 11.50 7.29
C PRO A 42 1.13 12.98 7.32
N SER A 43 0.32 13.42 6.36
CA SER A 43 -0.04 14.84 6.21
C SER A 43 -1.32 15.27 6.93
N ASN A 44 -2.27 14.35 7.13
CA ASN A 44 -3.62 14.68 7.62
C ASN A 44 -4.13 13.74 8.73
N GLY A 45 -3.40 12.65 9.03
CA GLY A 45 -3.74 11.69 10.08
C GLY A 45 -4.89 10.73 9.75
N GLU A 46 -5.46 10.79 8.55
CA GLU A 46 -6.55 9.89 8.14
C GLU A 46 -6.06 8.44 8.01
N GLN A 47 -6.92 7.47 8.29
CA GLN A 47 -6.57 6.05 8.12
C GLN A 47 -6.47 5.69 6.63
N VAL A 48 -5.31 5.18 6.23
CA VAL A 48 -5.01 4.74 4.86
C VAL A 48 -4.40 3.35 4.86
N LEU A 49 -4.54 2.66 3.74
CA LEU A 49 -3.75 1.45 3.48
C LEU A 49 -2.43 1.84 2.82
N GLY A 50 -1.35 1.13 3.15
CA GLY A 50 -0.02 1.38 2.62
C GLY A 50 0.66 0.10 2.14
N PHE A 51 1.32 0.16 0.99
CA PHE A 51 2.29 -0.87 0.58
C PHE A 51 3.50 -0.25 -0.11
N THR A 52 4.63 -0.95 -0.11
CA THR A 52 5.83 -0.53 -0.83
C THR A 52 5.94 -1.28 -2.16
N THR A 53 6.42 -0.61 -3.19
CA THR A 53 6.60 -1.25 -4.50
C THR A 53 7.70 -0.57 -5.31
N TYR A 54 8.12 -1.25 -6.36
CA TYR A 54 9.08 -0.77 -7.34
C TYR A 54 8.70 -1.31 -8.72
N GLY A 55 9.36 -0.80 -9.74
CA GLY A 55 9.15 -1.23 -11.12
C GLY A 55 8.05 -0.44 -11.84
N LYS A 56 8.07 -0.55 -13.17
CA LYS A 56 7.41 0.42 -14.05
C LYS A 56 5.91 0.17 -14.23
N VAL A 57 5.49 -1.09 -14.33
CA VAL A 57 4.13 -1.45 -14.77
C VAL A 57 3.06 -0.97 -13.78
N LYS A 58 3.16 -1.39 -12.52
CA LYS A 58 2.19 -1.06 -11.48
C LYS A 58 2.15 0.45 -11.19
N LEU A 59 3.32 1.08 -11.09
CA LEU A 59 3.42 2.51 -10.86
C LEU A 59 2.87 3.33 -12.03
N ALA A 60 3.15 2.94 -13.29
CA ALA A 60 2.57 3.61 -14.46
C ALA A 60 1.05 3.51 -14.50
N ASN A 61 0.50 2.34 -14.16
CA ASN A 61 -0.95 2.16 -14.04
C ASN A 61 -1.53 3.11 -12.98
N LEU A 62 -0.96 3.16 -11.78
CA LEU A 62 -1.46 3.99 -10.68
C LEU A 62 -1.31 5.50 -10.92
N ARG A 63 -0.22 5.95 -11.56
CA ARG A 63 -0.04 7.36 -11.96
C ARG A 63 -1.15 7.82 -12.90
N ALA A 64 -1.47 7.00 -13.90
CA ALA A 64 -2.49 7.34 -14.88
C ALA A 64 -3.92 7.09 -14.36
N ARG A 65 -4.10 6.06 -13.54
CA ARG A 65 -5.39 5.52 -13.09
C ARG A 65 -5.28 5.11 -11.61
N PRO A 66 -5.43 6.07 -10.69
CA PRO A 66 -5.16 5.83 -9.27
C PRO A 66 -6.22 4.98 -8.56
N ARG A 67 -7.27 4.53 -9.24
CA ARG A 67 -8.29 3.67 -8.62
C ARG A 67 -7.78 2.23 -8.55
N LEU A 68 -7.88 1.63 -7.38
CA LEU A 68 -7.49 0.24 -7.14
C LEU A 68 -8.38 -0.41 -6.08
N ALA A 69 -8.36 -1.74 -6.06
CA ALA A 69 -8.99 -2.54 -5.01
C ALA A 69 -7.92 -3.37 -4.29
N VAL A 70 -8.05 -3.48 -2.98
CA VAL A 70 -7.23 -4.32 -2.09
C VAL A 70 -8.12 -5.38 -1.47
N THR A 71 -7.87 -6.65 -1.74
CA THR A 71 -8.62 -7.76 -1.18
C THR A 71 -7.77 -8.52 -0.17
N PHE A 72 -8.24 -8.52 1.07
CA PHE A 72 -7.71 -9.31 2.18
C PHE A 72 -8.53 -10.61 2.30
N ARG A 73 -7.89 -11.71 2.70
CA ARG A 73 -8.57 -13.00 2.88
C ARG A 73 -8.02 -13.82 4.04
N ASN A 74 -8.88 -14.60 4.67
CA ASN A 74 -8.52 -15.68 5.57
C ASN A 74 -9.43 -16.89 5.29
N GLY A 75 -8.88 -17.92 4.65
CA GLY A 75 -9.68 -19.02 4.09
C GLY A 75 -10.76 -18.48 3.12
N TRP A 76 -12.03 -18.78 3.42
CA TRP A 76 -13.18 -18.32 2.62
C TRP A 76 -13.68 -16.91 3.01
N GLN A 77 -13.25 -16.36 4.14
CA GLN A 77 -13.62 -15.00 4.55
C GLN A 77 -12.76 -14.00 3.78
N TRP A 78 -13.39 -12.99 3.18
CA TRP A 78 -12.67 -11.95 2.46
C TRP A 78 -13.35 -10.60 2.61
N ALA A 79 -12.54 -9.54 2.53
CA ALA A 79 -13.02 -8.17 2.44
C ALA A 79 -12.18 -7.41 1.41
N THR A 80 -12.84 -6.55 0.64
CA THR A 80 -12.20 -5.68 -0.34
C THR A 80 -12.37 -4.22 0.05
N VAL A 81 -11.28 -3.49 -0.03
CA VAL A 81 -11.21 -2.04 0.14
C VAL A 81 -10.89 -1.43 -1.22
N GLU A 82 -11.84 -0.68 -1.79
CA GLU A 82 -11.59 0.17 -2.95
C GLU A 82 -11.04 1.53 -2.48
N GLY A 83 -10.11 2.10 -3.23
CA GLY A 83 -9.56 3.40 -2.88
C GLY A 83 -8.89 4.13 -4.03
N ARG A 84 -8.30 5.27 -3.69
CA ARG A 84 -7.46 6.07 -4.58
C ARG A 84 -6.03 6.05 -4.07
N ALA A 85 -5.11 5.69 -4.94
CA ALA A 85 -3.68 5.69 -4.69
C ALA A 85 -3.11 7.11 -4.74
N GLU A 86 -2.28 7.40 -3.75
CA GLU A 86 -1.29 8.47 -3.74
C GLU A 86 0.10 7.81 -3.74
N LEU A 87 0.93 8.19 -4.70
CA LEU A 87 2.28 7.65 -4.84
C LEU A 87 3.26 8.59 -4.18
N VAL A 88 4.16 8.01 -3.39
CA VAL A 88 5.16 8.77 -2.63
C VAL A 88 6.51 8.10 -2.86
N GLY A 89 7.41 8.76 -3.57
CA GLY A 89 8.70 8.16 -3.88
C GLY A 89 9.62 9.07 -4.66
N PRO A 90 10.82 8.59 -5.04
CA PRO A 90 11.83 9.40 -5.74
C PRO A 90 11.39 9.92 -7.11
N ASP A 91 10.34 9.33 -7.69
CA ASP A 91 9.73 9.71 -8.97
C ASP A 91 8.32 10.30 -8.79
N ASP A 92 7.85 10.43 -7.54
CA ASP A 92 6.49 10.85 -7.17
C ASP A 92 6.58 11.75 -5.93
N GLU A 93 7.03 12.98 -6.12
CA GLU A 93 7.17 13.97 -5.05
C GLU A 93 5.80 14.39 -4.51
N GLN A 94 5.73 14.57 -3.19
CA GLN A 94 4.54 15.09 -2.52
C GLN A 94 4.86 16.42 -1.84
N PRO A 95 3.96 17.42 -1.88
CA PRO A 95 4.19 18.71 -1.22
C PRO A 95 4.45 18.60 0.29
N TRP A 96 3.88 17.57 0.93
CA TRP A 96 4.06 17.30 2.36
C TRP A 96 5.34 16.50 2.68
N LEU A 97 6.03 15.99 1.66
CA LEU A 97 7.28 15.24 1.79
C LEU A 97 8.47 16.19 1.56
N THR A 98 8.75 17.05 2.53
CA THR A 98 9.77 18.11 2.40
C THR A 98 11.20 17.66 2.70
N ASP A 99 11.39 16.43 3.15
CA ASP A 99 12.67 15.89 3.59
C ASP A 99 12.90 14.48 3.02
N ALA A 100 14.08 14.23 2.47
CA ALA A 100 14.48 12.92 1.96
C ALA A 100 14.49 11.86 3.07
N ASP A 101 14.79 12.25 4.31
CA ASP A 101 14.72 11.35 5.46
C ASP A 101 13.28 10.93 5.78
N ARG A 102 12.28 11.74 5.42
CA ARG A 102 10.87 11.39 5.67
C ARG A 102 10.41 10.23 4.79
N LEU A 103 10.87 10.13 3.54
CA LEU A 103 10.52 8.99 2.68
C LEU A 103 11.07 7.68 3.23
N ARG A 104 12.32 7.71 3.70
CA ARG A 104 12.99 6.57 4.34
C ARG A 104 12.20 6.08 5.55
N LEU A 105 11.78 6.99 6.43
CA LEU A 105 10.94 6.65 7.58
C LEU A 105 9.57 6.10 7.17
N LEU A 106 8.92 6.71 6.16
CA LEU A 106 7.63 6.25 5.67
C LEU A 106 7.68 4.82 5.09
N LEU A 107 8.75 4.48 4.37
CA LEU A 107 8.97 3.12 3.87
C LEU A 107 9.01 2.10 5.02
N ARG A 108 9.71 2.43 6.11
CA ARG A 108 9.76 1.59 7.33
C ARG A 108 8.39 1.50 8.01
N GLU A 109 7.70 2.63 8.17
CA GLU A 109 6.36 2.69 8.77
C GLU A 109 5.38 1.76 8.04
N VAL A 110 5.38 1.83 6.70
CA VAL A 110 4.52 0.98 5.86
C VAL A 110 4.92 -0.49 5.95
N PHE A 111 6.22 -0.80 5.92
CA PHE A 111 6.70 -2.17 6.06
C PHE A 111 6.32 -2.79 7.41
N THR A 112 6.48 -2.05 8.50
CA THR A 112 6.08 -2.50 9.84
C THR A 112 4.56 -2.61 9.97
N ALA A 113 3.79 -1.65 9.43
CA ALA A 113 2.34 -1.71 9.39
C ALA A 113 1.83 -2.94 8.61
N ALA A 114 2.58 -3.35 7.58
CA ALA A 114 2.33 -4.57 6.82
C ALA A 114 2.88 -5.84 7.51
N GLY A 115 3.23 -5.80 8.79
CA GLY A 115 3.68 -6.97 9.56
C GLY A 115 5.12 -7.41 9.27
N GLY A 116 5.92 -6.57 8.62
CA GLY A 116 7.34 -6.80 8.40
C GLY A 116 8.18 -6.47 9.63
N THR A 117 9.17 -7.32 9.93
CA THR A 117 10.21 -7.08 10.95
C THR A 117 11.59 -7.09 10.28
N HIS A 118 12.52 -6.30 10.79
CA HIS A 118 13.87 -6.22 10.22
C HIS A 118 14.91 -5.94 11.32
N ASP A 119 15.97 -6.74 11.36
CA ASP A 119 17.01 -6.63 12.38
C ASP A 119 18.09 -5.59 12.02
N ASN A 120 18.24 -5.31 10.71
CA ASN A 120 19.20 -4.34 10.18
C ASN A 120 18.55 -3.23 9.35
N TRP A 121 17.99 -2.22 10.01
CA TRP A 121 17.30 -1.14 9.30
C TRP A 121 18.19 -0.28 8.38
N ALA A 122 19.50 -0.23 8.62
CA ALA A 122 20.42 0.52 7.74
C ALA A 122 20.58 -0.18 6.37
N GLU A 123 20.57 -1.51 6.34
CA GLU A 123 20.53 -2.27 5.10
C GLU A 123 19.20 -2.13 4.39
N TYR A 124 18.08 -2.21 5.13
CA TYR A 124 16.75 -1.95 4.58
C TYR A 124 16.70 -0.61 3.85
N ASP A 125 17.11 0.48 4.50
CA ASP A 125 17.10 1.83 3.92
C ASP A 125 17.93 1.91 2.64
N ARG A 126 19.11 1.28 2.65
CA ARG A 126 20.02 1.25 1.49
C ARG A 126 19.37 0.54 0.29
N VAL A 127 18.72 -0.59 0.52
CA VAL A 127 18.02 -1.37 -0.52
C VAL A 127 16.81 -0.60 -1.04
N MET A 128 16.00 -0.01 -0.15
CA MET A 128 14.83 0.78 -0.60
C MET A 128 15.25 1.96 -1.48
N ALA A 129 16.34 2.64 -1.12
CA ALA A 129 16.88 3.75 -1.89
C ALA A 129 17.47 3.29 -3.24
N SER A 130 18.27 2.22 -3.27
CA SER A 130 18.90 1.72 -4.51
C SER A 130 17.87 1.20 -5.52
N GLU A 131 16.79 0.57 -5.04
CA GLU A 131 15.69 0.09 -5.87
C GLU A 131 14.68 1.19 -6.22
N ARG A 132 14.90 2.42 -5.75
CA ARG A 132 13.99 3.57 -5.94
C ARG A 132 12.55 3.24 -5.55
N ARG A 133 12.37 2.55 -4.42
CA ARG A 133 11.05 2.12 -3.97
C ARG A 133 10.14 3.32 -3.68
N ALA A 134 8.89 3.15 -4.06
CA ALA A 134 7.81 4.06 -3.75
C ALA A 134 6.87 3.43 -2.73
N VAL A 135 6.23 4.29 -1.95
CA VAL A 135 5.09 3.98 -1.12
C VAL A 135 3.83 4.28 -1.93
N VAL A 136 2.85 3.39 -1.84
CA VAL A 136 1.49 3.61 -2.32
C VAL A 136 0.60 3.74 -1.10
N LEU A 137 0.09 4.94 -0.84
CA LEU A 137 -0.94 5.20 0.15
C LEU A 137 -2.30 5.14 -0.53
N ILE A 138 -3.28 4.52 0.11
CA ILE A 138 -4.60 4.29 -0.48
C ILE A 138 -5.64 4.87 0.46
N ALA A 139 -6.27 5.97 0.02
CA ALA A 139 -7.43 6.54 0.68
C ALA A 139 -8.65 5.63 0.43
N PRO A 140 -9.22 4.98 1.47
CA PRO A 140 -10.37 4.11 1.32
C PRO A 140 -11.61 4.88 0.84
N THR A 141 -12.36 4.29 -0.08
CA THR A 141 -13.60 4.87 -0.63
C THR A 141 -14.80 3.95 -0.49
N ARG A 142 -14.57 2.63 -0.40
CA ARG A 142 -15.61 1.64 -0.16
C ARG A 142 -15.00 0.39 0.46
N VAL A 143 -15.74 -0.24 1.38
CA VAL A 143 -15.40 -1.53 1.98
C VAL A 143 -16.59 -2.47 1.82
N TYR A 144 -16.34 -3.71 1.40
CA TYR A 144 -17.35 -4.76 1.28
C TYR A 144 -16.73 -6.13 1.50
N SER A 145 -17.54 -7.12 1.87
CA SER A 145 -17.10 -8.47 2.19
C SER A 145 -18.16 -9.50 1.77
N ASN A 146 -17.92 -10.77 2.07
CA ASN A 146 -18.92 -11.84 1.93
C ASN A 146 -19.72 -12.13 3.21
N GLY A 147 -19.75 -11.19 4.17
CA GLY A 147 -20.53 -11.26 5.40
C GLY A 147 -21.35 -9.99 5.67
#